data_AF-R9PSQ2-F1
#
_entry.id   AF-R9PSQ2-F1
#
_cell.length_a   1.000
_cell.length_b   1.000
_cell.length_c   1.000
_cell.angle_alpha   90.00
_cell.angle_beta   90.00
_cell.angle_gamma   90.00
#
_symmetry.space_group_name_H-M   'P 1'
#
loop_
_entity.id
_entity.type
_entity.pdbx_description
1 polymer ?
#
loop_
_entity_poly.entity_id
_entity_poly.type
_entity_poly.pdbx_seq_one_letter_code
_entity_poly.pdbx_strand_id
1 'polypeptide(L)'
;MEGLLRFVRILTALGLFALAAAIVFFTLELRQVRIQLPSMLEQVDSTAQRVDPIVAQIAELQTFIPQIIEQSEGYQELIPEVLSRVDDINAQLPLIIDEVAAISQAIEPVLEQTEAWREELPAILKRVDETNTTVRGTNKEIAKVVPQVPLILAESEALRIEIPEMIASADDLVSKAEDAGKEASKGLVTGFVGGILTSPFNLIGRIGDSTTERLGLKSTDSITDEDRDEYEQAMKKLMKQPKQGAKEQWSNRKSGNSGVITIKALAMQGGVQCYQFVSDFVIAEGEDKGEHQLTTEACDN
;
A
#
# COMPACT_ATOMS: atom_id res chain seq x y z
N MET A 1 83.37 -77.24 110.79
CA MET A 1 81.89 -77.28 110.68
C MET A 1 81.21 -75.98 111.12
N GLU A 2 81.79 -75.15 111.99
CA GLU A 2 81.15 -73.90 112.45
C GLU A 2 81.05 -72.77 111.41
N GLY A 3 81.99 -72.66 110.45
CA GLY A 3 81.96 -71.62 109.41
C GLY A 3 80.79 -71.77 108.42
N LEU A 4 80.44 -73.00 108.06
CA LEU A 4 79.32 -73.31 107.16
C LEU A 4 77.97 -72.98 107.83
N LEU A 5 77.85 -73.25 109.13
CA LEU A 5 76.63 -72.96 109.90
C LEU A 5 76.40 -71.45 110.06
N ARG A 6 77.48 -70.65 110.21
CA ARG A 6 77.40 -69.18 110.20
C ARG A 6 77.01 -68.64 108.82
N PHE A 7 77.53 -69.22 107.74
CA PHE A 7 77.20 -68.83 106.37
C PHE A 7 75.72 -69.09 106.03
N VAL A 8 75.18 -70.26 106.41
CA VAL A 8 73.75 -70.59 106.23
C VAL A 8 72.87 -69.62 107.03
N ARG A 9 73.23 -69.28 108.27
CA ARG A 9 72.48 -68.29 109.07
C ARG A 9 72.46 -66.90 108.44
N ILE A 10 73.57 -66.45 107.88
CA ILE A 10 73.66 -65.17 107.16
C ILE A 10 72.79 -65.19 105.89
N LEU A 11 72.82 -66.28 105.12
CA LEU A 11 71.96 -66.45 103.94
C LEU A 11 70.47 -66.46 104.30
N THR A 12 70.08 -67.13 105.39
CA THR A 12 68.68 -67.13 105.85
C THR A 12 68.24 -65.76 106.35
N ALA A 13 69.11 -65.00 107.02
CA ALA A 13 68.81 -63.65 107.46
C ALA A 13 68.69 -62.67 106.28
N LEU A 14 69.55 -62.81 105.26
CA LEU A 14 69.47 -62.04 104.02
C LEU A 14 68.17 -62.35 103.26
N GLY A 15 67.79 -63.63 103.18
CA GLY A 15 66.52 -64.05 102.57
C GLY A 15 65.31 -63.51 103.32
N LEU A 16 65.34 -63.51 104.65
CA LEU A 16 64.28 -62.91 105.49
C LEU A 16 64.20 -61.39 105.30
N PHE A 17 65.34 -60.70 105.17
CA PHE A 17 65.39 -59.27 104.90
C PHE A 17 64.86 -58.94 103.50
N ALA A 18 65.22 -59.72 102.48
CA ALA A 18 64.69 -59.57 101.12
C ALA A 18 63.18 -59.83 101.06
N LEU A 19 62.67 -60.83 101.79
CA LEU A 19 61.23 -61.09 101.92
C LEU A 19 60.52 -59.91 102.61
N ALA A 20 61.06 -59.41 103.72
CA ALA A 20 60.50 -58.27 104.43
C ALA A 20 60.48 -57.01 103.54
N ALA A 21 61.56 -56.76 102.79
CA ALA A 21 61.63 -55.66 101.82
C ALA A 21 60.59 -55.81 100.70
N ALA A 22 60.41 -57.03 100.17
CA ALA A 22 59.39 -57.32 99.16
C ALA A 22 57.97 -57.10 99.70
N ILE A 23 57.69 -57.50 100.94
CA ILE A 23 56.38 -57.27 101.60
C ILE A 23 56.13 -55.76 101.77
N VAL A 24 57.14 -54.99 102.19
CA VAL A 24 57.01 -53.53 102.32
C VAL A 24 56.77 -52.89 100.96
N PHE A 25 57.54 -53.25 99.93
CA PHE A 25 57.37 -52.73 98.58
C PHE A 25 55.98 -53.07 98.01
N PHE A 26 55.55 -54.32 98.16
CA PHE A 26 54.20 -54.75 97.77
C PHE A 26 53.11 -53.98 98.52
N THR A 27 53.30 -53.70 99.81
CA THR A 27 52.34 -52.92 100.61
C THR A 27 52.27 -51.46 100.16
N LEU A 28 53.40 -50.88 99.70
CA LEU A 28 53.44 -49.52 99.14
C LEU A 28 52.70 -49.45 97.80
N GLU A 29 52.92 -50.40 96.91
CA GLU A 29 52.20 -50.50 95.63
C GLU A 29 50.70 -50.75 95.87
N LEU A 30 50.34 -51.63 96.82
CA LEU A 30 48.93 -51.87 97.18
C LEU A 30 48.27 -50.62 97.77
N ARG A 31 49.02 -49.81 98.54
CA ARG A 31 48.56 -48.51 99.02
C ARG A 31 48.36 -47.54 97.86
N GLN A 32 49.24 -47.53 96.87
CA GLN A 32 49.11 -46.69 95.68
C GLN A 32 47.87 -47.08 94.85
N VAL A 33 47.63 -48.38 94.65
CA VAL A 33 46.39 -48.88 94.02
C VAL A 33 45.16 -48.43 94.82
N ARG A 34 45.18 -48.56 96.15
CA ARG A 34 44.07 -48.11 97.00
C ARG A 34 43.80 -46.60 96.90
N ILE A 35 44.85 -45.78 96.69
CA ILE A 35 44.73 -44.32 96.54
C ILE A 35 44.26 -43.94 95.13
N GLN A 36 44.67 -44.69 94.09
CA GLN A 36 44.33 -44.39 92.70
C GLN A 36 42.96 -44.95 92.28
N LEU A 37 42.50 -46.05 92.88
CA LEU A 37 41.22 -46.69 92.55
C LEU A 37 40.02 -45.71 92.64
N PRO A 38 39.87 -44.87 93.69
CA PRO A 38 38.79 -43.88 93.75
C PRO A 38 38.82 -42.90 92.57
N SER A 39 40.01 -42.42 92.18
CA SER A 39 40.14 -41.47 91.05
C SER A 39 39.82 -42.09 89.69
N MET A 40 40.14 -43.38 89.50
CA MET A 40 39.74 -44.10 88.29
C MET A 40 38.24 -44.37 88.26
N LEU A 41 37.64 -44.71 89.40
CA LEU A 41 36.19 -44.87 89.52
C LEU A 41 35.45 -43.55 89.27
N GLU A 42 35.96 -42.44 89.78
CA GLU A 42 35.42 -41.10 89.53
C GLU A 42 35.55 -40.68 88.05
N GLN A 43 36.66 -41.00 87.39
CA GLN A 43 36.82 -40.77 85.95
C GLN A 43 35.87 -41.64 85.12
N VAL A 44 35.67 -42.90 85.50
CA VAL A 44 34.68 -43.79 84.86
C VAL A 44 33.27 -43.26 85.05
N ASP A 45 32.93 -42.80 86.26
CA ASP A 45 31.63 -42.20 86.56
C ASP A 45 31.41 -40.90 85.78
N SER A 46 32.42 -40.01 85.73
CA SER A 46 32.38 -38.79 84.91
C SER A 46 32.25 -39.09 83.42
N THR A 47 32.91 -40.15 82.94
CA THR A 47 32.79 -40.60 81.55
C THR A 47 31.40 -41.17 81.28
N ALA A 48 30.85 -41.99 82.19
CA ALA A 48 29.50 -42.52 82.10
C ALA A 48 28.45 -41.39 82.07
N GLN A 49 28.57 -40.39 82.97
CA GLN A 49 27.71 -39.20 83.00
C GLN A 49 27.80 -38.35 81.71
N ARG A 50 28.90 -38.44 80.95
CA ARG A 50 29.04 -37.78 79.64
C ARG A 50 28.50 -38.61 78.48
N VAL A 51 28.50 -39.94 78.61
CA VAL A 51 27.98 -40.85 77.58
C VAL A 51 26.46 -40.81 77.54
N ASP A 52 25.79 -40.78 78.70
CA ASP A 52 24.32 -40.72 78.78
C ASP A 52 23.68 -39.59 77.95
N PRO A 53 24.12 -38.32 78.05
CA PRO A 53 23.55 -37.24 77.23
C PRO A 53 23.90 -37.37 75.74
N ILE A 54 25.04 -37.97 75.39
CA ILE A 54 25.40 -38.24 73.97
C ILE A 54 24.49 -39.33 73.40
N VAL A 55 24.24 -40.39 74.16
CA VAL A 55 23.30 -41.46 73.78
C VAL A 55 21.89 -40.90 73.63
N ALA A 56 21.46 -39.99 74.53
CA ALA A 56 20.19 -39.30 74.40
C ALA A 56 20.10 -38.42 73.14
N GLN A 57 21.15 -37.66 72.82
CA GLN A 57 21.21 -36.87 71.58
C GLN A 57 21.19 -37.75 70.32
N ILE A 58 21.84 -38.91 70.34
CA ILE A 58 21.79 -39.86 69.23
C ILE A 58 20.36 -40.44 69.08
N ALA A 59 19.69 -40.75 70.19
CA ALA A 59 18.30 -41.20 70.15
C ALA A 59 17.36 -40.11 69.59
N GLU A 60 17.60 -38.85 69.91
CA GLU A 60 16.88 -37.71 69.31
C GLU A 60 17.18 -37.58 67.81
N LEU A 61 18.44 -37.64 67.38
CA LEU A 61 18.80 -37.63 65.96
C LEU A 61 18.17 -38.79 65.18
N GLN A 62 18.05 -39.97 65.78
CA GLN A 62 17.36 -41.12 65.17
C GLN A 62 15.88 -40.85 64.90
N THR A 63 15.24 -39.89 65.59
CA THR A 63 13.86 -39.47 65.28
C THR A 63 13.77 -38.48 64.13
N PHE A 64 14.79 -37.65 63.92
CA PHE A 64 14.82 -36.64 62.86
C PHE A 64 15.34 -37.18 61.52
N ILE A 65 16.25 -38.16 61.53
CA ILE A 65 16.80 -38.75 60.30
C ILE A 65 15.69 -39.26 59.36
N PRO A 66 14.66 -40.00 59.82
CA PRO A 66 13.55 -40.42 58.95
C PRO A 66 12.78 -39.25 58.35
N GLN A 67 12.54 -38.18 59.12
CA GLN A 67 11.81 -36.99 58.63
C GLN A 67 12.60 -36.25 57.55
N ILE A 68 13.93 -36.15 57.70
CA ILE A 68 14.80 -35.53 56.70
C ILE A 68 14.87 -36.38 55.44
N ILE A 69 14.89 -37.72 55.57
CA ILE A 69 14.84 -38.64 54.43
C ILE A 69 13.51 -38.50 53.70
N GLU A 70 12.38 -38.50 54.41
CA GLU A 70 11.04 -38.32 53.83
C GLU A 70 10.91 -36.97 53.11
N GLN A 71 11.41 -35.88 53.71
CA GLN A 71 11.44 -34.57 53.05
C GLN A 71 12.34 -34.57 51.81
N SER A 72 13.50 -35.22 51.87
CA SER A 72 14.41 -35.36 50.74
C SER A 72 13.78 -36.17 49.61
N GLU A 73 13.06 -37.23 49.92
CA GLU A 73 12.30 -38.03 48.94
C GLU A 73 11.20 -37.19 48.31
N GLY A 74 10.45 -36.43 49.11
CA GLY A 74 9.44 -35.48 48.61
C GLY A 74 10.03 -34.43 47.66
N TYR A 75 11.22 -33.89 47.94
CA TYR A 75 11.92 -33.00 47.00
C TYR A 75 12.38 -33.73 45.74
N GLN A 76 12.87 -34.96 45.86
CA GLN A 76 13.29 -35.76 44.70
C GLN A 76 12.12 -36.12 43.77
N GLU A 77 10.91 -36.26 44.30
CA GLU A 77 9.70 -36.46 43.49
C GLU A 77 9.27 -35.20 42.74
N LEU A 78 9.44 -34.02 43.34
CA LEU A 78 9.06 -32.73 42.73
C LEU A 78 10.06 -32.23 41.67
N ILE A 79 11.34 -32.59 41.80
CA ILE A 79 12.39 -32.14 40.87
C ILE A 79 12.06 -32.51 39.41
N PRO A 80 11.68 -33.75 39.06
CA PRO A 80 11.28 -34.10 37.69
C PRO A 80 10.13 -33.26 37.15
N GLU A 81 9.11 -32.98 37.97
CA GLU A 81 7.97 -32.16 37.55
C GLU A 81 8.40 -30.72 37.25
N VAL A 82 9.20 -30.12 38.14
CA VAL A 82 9.73 -28.76 37.95
C VAL A 82 10.61 -28.69 36.69
N LEU A 83 11.47 -29.69 36.48
CA LEU A 83 12.32 -29.75 35.29
C LEU A 83 11.50 -29.91 34.02
N SER A 84 10.47 -30.77 34.02
CA SER A 84 9.56 -30.92 32.89
C SER A 84 8.87 -29.60 32.55
N ARG A 85 8.41 -28.85 33.55
CA ARG A 85 7.77 -27.55 33.34
C ARG A 85 8.76 -26.52 32.80
N VAL A 86 10.01 -26.54 33.25
CA VAL A 86 11.07 -25.68 32.73
C VAL A 86 11.36 -26.02 31.27
N ASP A 87 11.41 -27.30 30.91
CA ASP A 87 11.60 -27.75 29.52
C ASP A 87 10.43 -27.30 28.63
N ASP A 88 9.18 -27.44 29.10
CA ASP A 88 7.99 -26.96 28.38
C ASP A 88 8.03 -25.44 28.15
N ILE A 89 8.44 -24.67 29.16
CA ILE A 89 8.61 -23.22 29.06
C ILE A 89 9.73 -22.88 28.06
N ASN A 90 10.86 -23.57 28.15
CA ASN A 90 11.99 -23.38 27.24
C ASN A 90 11.65 -23.74 25.79
N ALA A 91 10.74 -24.69 25.56
CA ALA A 91 10.23 -25.03 24.24
C ALA A 91 9.25 -23.98 23.69
N GLN A 92 8.47 -23.32 24.55
CA GLN A 92 7.50 -22.29 24.14
C GLN A 92 8.13 -20.91 23.95
N LEU A 93 9.16 -20.57 24.72
CA LEU A 93 9.90 -19.32 24.63
C LEU A 93 10.32 -18.94 23.19
N PRO A 94 10.97 -19.82 22.40
CA PRO A 94 11.35 -19.49 21.03
C PRO A 94 10.13 -19.22 20.13
N LEU A 95 9.04 -19.97 20.29
CA LEU A 95 7.80 -19.74 19.52
C LEU A 95 7.22 -18.36 19.80
N ILE A 96 7.17 -17.95 21.07
CA ILE A 96 6.69 -16.62 21.47
C ILE A 96 7.62 -15.53 20.96
N ILE A 97 8.94 -15.74 21.02
CA ILE A 97 9.93 -14.78 20.50
C ILE A 97 9.76 -14.60 18.99
N ASP A 98 9.59 -15.69 18.25
CA ASP A 98 9.38 -15.66 16.80
C ASP A 98 8.05 -14.99 16.44
N GLU A 99 6.97 -15.26 17.19
CA GLU A 99 5.68 -14.60 17.01
C GLU A 99 5.77 -13.09 17.27
N VAL A 100 6.42 -12.67 18.35
CA VAL A 100 6.63 -11.25 18.67
C VAL A 100 7.48 -10.57 17.59
N ALA A 101 8.50 -11.24 17.06
CA ALA A 101 9.31 -10.72 15.96
C ALA A 101 8.48 -10.56 14.68
N ALA A 102 7.64 -11.54 14.35
CA ALA A 102 6.74 -11.48 13.20
C ALA A 102 5.71 -10.36 13.34
N ILE A 103 5.10 -10.20 14.52
CA ILE A 103 4.18 -9.10 14.82
C ILE A 103 4.89 -7.75 14.67
N SER A 104 6.10 -7.62 15.21
CA SER A 104 6.89 -6.39 15.09
C SER A 104 7.18 -6.02 13.64
N GLN A 105 7.49 -7.01 12.79
CA GLN A 105 7.71 -6.78 11.35
C GLN A 105 6.41 -6.42 10.62
N ALA A 106 5.27 -6.95 11.06
CA ALA A 106 3.97 -6.64 10.48
C ALA A 106 3.43 -5.26 10.88
N ILE A 107 3.88 -4.69 12.00
CA ILE A 107 3.48 -3.36 12.46
C ILE A 107 4.00 -2.26 11.53
N GLU A 108 5.25 -2.37 11.05
CA GLU A 108 5.89 -1.34 10.21
C GLU A 108 5.07 -0.98 8.96
N PRO A 109 4.66 -1.93 8.08
CA PRO A 109 3.87 -1.58 6.90
C PRO A 109 2.47 -1.04 7.25
N VAL A 110 1.90 -1.41 8.40
CA VAL A 110 0.62 -0.85 8.86
C VAL A 110 0.79 0.61 9.28
N LEU A 111 1.90 0.96 9.93
CA LEU A 111 2.23 2.33 10.27
C LEU A 111 2.48 3.16 9.02
N GLU A 112 3.27 2.66 8.06
CA GLU A 112 3.50 3.34 6.78
C GLU A 112 2.20 3.60 6.02
N GLN A 113 1.31 2.61 5.93
CA GLN A 113 0.00 2.79 5.31
C GLN A 113 -0.83 3.84 6.06
N THR A 114 -0.83 3.81 7.40
CA THR A 114 -1.57 4.76 8.22
C THR A 114 -1.07 6.20 8.01
N GLU A 115 0.25 6.38 7.87
CA GLU A 115 0.85 7.68 7.55
C GLU A 115 0.46 8.15 6.15
N ALA A 116 0.52 7.28 5.14
CA ALA A 116 0.07 7.61 3.79
C ALA A 116 -1.40 8.05 3.76
N TRP A 117 -2.29 7.31 4.44
CA TRP A 117 -3.70 7.71 4.59
C TRP A 117 -3.83 9.06 5.28
N ARG A 118 -3.02 9.34 6.31
CA ARG A 118 -3.03 10.61 7.04
C ARG A 118 -2.59 11.79 6.18
N GLU A 119 -1.67 11.58 5.25
CA GLU A 119 -1.21 12.59 4.30
C GLU A 119 -2.23 12.84 3.17
N GLU A 120 -2.91 11.81 2.69
CA GLU A 120 -3.87 11.92 1.59
C GLU A 120 -5.25 12.45 2.04
N LEU A 121 -5.69 12.10 3.26
CA LEU A 121 -7.03 12.45 3.76
C LEU A 121 -7.36 13.95 3.64
N PRO A 122 -6.47 14.90 4.01
CA PRO A 122 -6.75 16.32 3.89
C PRO A 122 -7.04 16.76 2.45
N ALA A 123 -6.32 16.21 1.47
CA ALA A 123 -6.52 16.54 0.07
C ALA A 123 -7.86 16.02 -0.44
N ILE A 124 -8.24 14.80 -0.03
CA ILE A 124 -9.56 14.22 -0.34
C ILE A 124 -10.67 15.07 0.28
N LEU A 125 -10.55 15.44 1.56
CA LEU A 125 -11.53 16.29 2.25
C LEU A 125 -11.68 17.65 1.57
N LYS A 126 -10.56 18.28 1.17
CA LYS A 126 -10.58 19.53 0.42
C LYS A 126 -11.33 19.39 -0.91
N ARG A 127 -11.08 18.32 -1.66
CA ARG A 127 -11.78 18.05 -2.92
C ARG A 127 -13.28 17.84 -2.73
N VAL A 128 -13.68 17.16 -1.64
CA VAL A 128 -15.08 16.97 -1.28
C VAL A 128 -15.75 18.32 -0.98
N ASP A 129 -15.08 19.21 -0.25
CA ASP A 129 -15.60 20.55 0.05
C ASP A 129 -15.73 21.43 -1.20
N GLU A 130 -14.74 21.39 -2.09
CA GLU A 130 -14.79 22.07 -3.39
C GLU A 130 -15.95 21.55 -4.24
N THR A 131 -16.11 20.21 -4.31
CA THR A 131 -17.21 19.57 -5.04
C THR A 131 -18.57 19.98 -4.46
N ASN A 132 -18.72 19.95 -3.14
CA ASN A 132 -19.94 20.40 -2.45
C ASN A 132 -20.26 21.86 -2.76
N THR A 133 -19.24 22.72 -2.84
CA THR A 133 -19.40 24.13 -3.19
C THR A 133 -19.88 24.30 -4.63
N THR A 134 -19.29 23.59 -5.58
CA THR A 134 -19.71 23.59 -6.99
C THR A 134 -21.12 23.06 -7.17
N VAL A 135 -21.49 21.96 -6.49
CA VAL A 135 -22.85 21.41 -6.53
C VAL A 135 -23.86 22.42 -6.00
N ARG A 136 -23.57 23.08 -4.87
CA ARG A 136 -24.42 24.15 -4.34
C ARG A 136 -24.57 25.32 -5.33
N GLY A 137 -23.48 25.72 -5.98
CA GLY A 137 -23.51 26.77 -7.02
C GLY A 137 -24.38 26.36 -8.21
N THR A 138 -24.17 25.16 -8.74
CA THR A 138 -24.93 24.61 -9.87
C THR A 138 -26.42 24.52 -9.53
N ASN A 139 -26.77 24.02 -8.35
CA ASN A 139 -28.16 23.96 -7.90
C ASN A 139 -28.81 25.35 -7.80
N LYS A 140 -28.06 26.40 -7.42
CA LYS A 140 -28.56 27.78 -7.43
C LYS A 140 -28.85 28.27 -8.85
N GLU A 141 -27.96 27.99 -9.81
CA GLU A 141 -28.20 28.39 -11.21
C GLU A 141 -29.37 27.62 -11.83
N ILE A 142 -29.47 26.31 -11.58
CA ILE A 142 -30.63 25.50 -11.98
C ILE A 142 -31.92 26.10 -11.42
N ALA A 143 -31.92 26.51 -10.14
CA ALA A 143 -33.10 27.13 -9.53
C ALA A 143 -33.51 28.45 -10.21
N LYS A 144 -32.60 29.17 -10.87
CA LYS A 144 -32.91 30.37 -11.67
C LYS A 144 -33.42 30.02 -13.07
N VAL A 145 -32.91 28.94 -13.67
CA VAL A 145 -33.23 28.55 -15.07
C VAL A 145 -34.53 27.76 -15.16
N VAL A 146 -34.81 26.88 -14.20
CA VAL A 146 -36.01 26.02 -14.22
C VAL A 146 -37.32 26.80 -14.40
N PRO A 147 -37.55 27.95 -13.72
CA PRO A 147 -38.76 28.75 -13.93
C PRO A 147 -38.87 29.40 -15.32
N GLN A 148 -37.76 29.52 -16.07
CA GLN A 148 -37.73 30.12 -17.41
C GLN A 148 -38.13 29.11 -18.50
N VAL A 149 -38.00 27.81 -18.24
CA VAL A 149 -38.33 26.76 -19.22
C VAL A 149 -39.77 26.86 -19.73
N PRO A 150 -40.81 27.02 -18.88
CA PRO A 150 -42.18 27.21 -19.37
C PRO A 150 -42.36 28.48 -20.21
N LEU A 151 -41.63 29.56 -19.89
CA LEU A 151 -41.72 30.82 -20.63
C LEU A 151 -41.14 30.68 -22.04
N ILE A 152 -39.96 30.07 -22.15
CA ILE A 152 -39.30 29.79 -23.44
C ILE A 152 -40.16 28.83 -24.28
N LEU A 153 -40.76 27.82 -23.64
CA LEU A 153 -41.67 26.89 -24.34
C LEU A 153 -42.91 27.61 -24.86
N ALA A 154 -43.51 28.51 -24.07
CA ALA A 154 -44.64 29.32 -24.50
C ALA A 154 -44.28 30.27 -25.65
N GLU A 155 -43.11 30.93 -25.59
CA GLU A 155 -42.60 31.78 -26.67
C GLU A 155 -42.35 30.97 -27.96
N SER A 156 -41.75 29.79 -27.85
CA SER A 156 -41.57 28.90 -29.00
C SER A 156 -42.89 28.42 -29.59
N GLU A 157 -43.92 28.20 -28.77
CA GLU A 157 -45.26 27.85 -29.24
C GLU A 157 -45.89 29.02 -30.01
N ALA A 158 -45.80 30.24 -29.49
CA ALA A 158 -46.26 31.44 -30.18
C ALA A 158 -45.56 31.64 -31.54
N LEU A 159 -44.24 31.50 -31.60
CA LEU A 159 -43.49 31.60 -32.86
C LEU A 159 -43.90 30.54 -33.89
N ARG A 160 -44.26 29.33 -33.47
CA ARG A 160 -44.76 28.29 -34.38
C ARG A 160 -46.12 28.63 -35.01
N ILE A 161 -46.88 29.51 -34.38
CA ILE A 161 -48.16 30.02 -34.90
C ILE A 161 -47.90 31.23 -35.81
N GLU A 162 -47.07 32.17 -35.37
CA GLU A 162 -46.84 33.45 -36.07
C GLU A 162 -45.93 33.33 -37.31
N ILE A 163 -44.90 32.49 -37.27
CA ILE A 163 -43.96 32.34 -38.39
C ILE A 163 -44.66 31.84 -39.66
N PRO A 164 -45.51 30.80 -39.65
CA PRO A 164 -46.25 30.38 -40.85
C PRO A 164 -47.13 31.48 -41.44
N GLU A 165 -47.77 32.31 -40.61
CA GLU A 165 -48.58 33.44 -41.08
C GLU A 165 -47.69 34.51 -41.74
N MET A 166 -46.53 34.79 -41.15
CA MET A 166 -45.55 35.72 -41.71
C MET A 166 -44.92 35.20 -43.01
N ILE A 167 -44.62 33.90 -43.09
CA ILE A 167 -44.15 33.24 -44.31
C ILE A 167 -45.24 33.28 -45.38
N ALA A 168 -46.49 32.95 -45.05
CA ALA A 168 -47.60 33.05 -46.00
C ALA A 168 -47.79 34.49 -46.51
N SER A 169 -47.63 35.48 -45.64
CA SER A 169 -47.67 36.90 -46.01
C SER A 169 -46.49 37.30 -46.90
N ALA A 170 -45.29 36.77 -46.62
CA ALA A 170 -44.12 36.98 -47.45
C ALA A 170 -44.27 36.30 -48.83
N ASP A 171 -44.81 35.08 -48.89
CA ASP A 171 -45.12 34.37 -50.13
C ASP A 171 -46.16 35.12 -50.96
N ASP A 172 -47.18 35.69 -50.33
CA ASP A 172 -48.17 36.55 -51.01
C ASP A 172 -47.53 37.84 -51.55
N LEU A 173 -46.64 38.49 -50.78
CA LEU A 173 -45.88 39.65 -51.24
C LEU A 173 -44.93 39.29 -52.39
N VAL A 174 -44.25 38.14 -52.32
CA VAL A 174 -43.39 37.63 -53.40
C VAL A 174 -44.23 37.32 -54.63
N SER A 175 -45.39 36.67 -54.49
CA SER A 175 -46.30 36.43 -55.61
C SER A 175 -46.78 37.73 -56.24
N LYS A 176 -47.17 38.73 -55.44
CA LYS A 176 -47.56 40.06 -55.93
C LYS A 176 -46.40 40.79 -56.60
N ALA A 177 -45.19 40.66 -56.07
CA ALA A 177 -43.97 41.23 -56.65
C ALA A 177 -43.55 40.51 -57.94
N GLU A 178 -43.75 39.19 -58.03
CA GLU A 178 -43.57 38.41 -59.25
C GLU A 178 -44.62 38.77 -60.30
N ASP A 179 -45.87 38.99 -59.92
CA ASP A 179 -46.93 39.41 -60.83
C ASP A 179 -46.69 40.83 -61.32
N ALA A 180 -46.34 41.77 -60.43
CA ALA A 180 -45.91 43.12 -60.80
C ALA A 180 -44.62 43.10 -61.63
N GLY A 181 -43.69 42.19 -61.31
CA GLY A 181 -42.47 41.93 -62.04
C GLY A 181 -42.73 41.34 -63.41
N LYS A 182 -43.69 40.42 -63.58
CA LYS A 182 -44.17 39.88 -64.86
C LYS A 182 -44.90 40.95 -65.65
N GLU A 183 -45.71 41.78 -65.01
CA GLU A 183 -46.40 42.92 -65.64
C GLU A 183 -45.39 43.97 -66.14
N ALA A 184 -44.33 44.23 -65.38
CA ALA A 184 -43.22 45.11 -65.76
C ALA A 184 -42.26 44.46 -66.79
N SER A 185 -42.06 43.14 -66.71
CA SER A 185 -41.18 42.37 -67.61
C SER A 185 -41.88 41.88 -68.88
N LYS A 186 -43.21 42.06 -69.00
CA LYS A 186 -43.91 42.07 -70.30
C LYS A 186 -43.35 43.17 -71.23
N GLY A 187 -42.50 44.08 -70.72
CA GLY A 187 -41.71 45.02 -71.49
C GLY A 187 -40.21 44.71 -71.66
N LEU A 188 -39.62 43.66 -71.05
CA LEU A 188 -38.18 43.40 -71.18
C LEU A 188 -37.79 41.96 -70.78
N VAL A 189 -37.38 41.20 -71.78
CA VAL A 189 -36.38 40.09 -71.76
C VAL A 189 -36.57 38.95 -70.74
N THR A 190 -36.99 37.83 -71.31
CA THR A 190 -36.72 36.47 -70.87
C THR A 190 -35.24 36.24 -70.50
N GLY A 191 -34.94 35.89 -69.25
CA GLY A 191 -33.57 35.56 -68.83
C GLY A 191 -33.52 34.87 -67.48
N PHE A 192 -33.54 33.54 -67.53
CA PHE A 192 -33.37 32.60 -66.43
C PHE A 192 -32.06 32.88 -65.67
N VAL A 193 -32.14 33.34 -64.41
CA VAL A 193 -31.00 33.37 -63.49
C VAL A 193 -31.26 32.34 -62.38
N GLY A 194 -30.92 31.08 -62.68
CA GLY A 194 -30.84 30.02 -61.69
C GLY A 194 -29.46 30.05 -61.03
N GLY A 195 -29.40 30.57 -59.81
CA GLY A 195 -28.20 30.60 -58.98
C GLY A 195 -27.94 29.28 -58.24
N ILE A 196 -26.75 29.23 -57.64
CA ILE A 196 -26.15 28.19 -56.76
C ILE A 196 -25.29 27.15 -57.50
N LEU A 197 -24.10 27.60 -57.94
CA LEU A 197 -22.97 26.74 -58.30
C LEU A 197 -21.97 26.73 -57.12
N THR A 198 -22.00 25.69 -56.29
CA THR A 198 -21.02 25.48 -55.22
C THR A 198 -20.00 24.45 -55.69
N SER A 199 -18.88 24.92 -56.21
CA SER A 199 -17.77 24.05 -56.65
C SER A 199 -17.07 23.37 -55.45
N PRO A 200 -16.55 22.14 -55.58
CA PRO A 200 -15.80 21.44 -54.53
C PRO A 200 -14.59 22.23 -53.99
N PHE A 201 -14.08 23.22 -54.72
CA PHE A 201 -13.00 24.11 -54.25
C PHE A 201 -13.45 25.08 -53.15
N ASN A 202 -14.74 25.38 -53.04
CA ASN A 202 -15.28 26.24 -51.98
C ASN A 202 -15.32 25.56 -50.59
N LEU A 203 -15.01 24.25 -50.49
CA LEU A 203 -14.75 23.62 -49.19
C LEU A 203 -13.42 24.08 -48.56
N ILE A 204 -12.46 24.53 -49.38
CA ILE A 204 -11.10 24.84 -48.92
C ILE A 204 -11.04 26.19 -48.21
N GLY A 205 -11.86 27.16 -48.65
CA GLY A 205 -12.08 28.40 -47.91
C GLY A 205 -12.77 28.23 -46.54
N ARG A 206 -13.16 27.00 -46.17
CA ARG A 206 -13.78 26.66 -44.88
C ARG A 206 -12.85 25.90 -43.94
N ILE A 207 -11.57 25.73 -44.29
CA ILE A 207 -10.50 25.38 -43.35
C ILE A 207 -10.18 26.61 -42.47
N GLY A 208 -11.20 27.17 -41.83
CA GLY A 208 -11.11 28.21 -40.79
C GLY A 208 -11.71 27.67 -39.49
N ASP A 209 -12.21 28.54 -38.62
CA ASP A 209 -12.69 28.23 -37.24
C ASP A 209 -13.48 26.92 -37.09
N SER A 210 -14.34 26.58 -38.06
CA SER A 210 -15.13 25.34 -38.05
C SER A 210 -14.36 24.04 -38.32
N THR A 211 -13.12 24.13 -38.82
CA THR A 211 -12.26 22.98 -39.11
C THR A 211 -11.30 22.69 -37.96
N THR A 212 -10.92 23.71 -37.18
CA THR A 212 -10.15 23.59 -35.93
C THR A 212 -10.88 22.65 -34.95
N GLU A 213 -12.19 22.85 -34.74
CA GLU A 213 -13.02 21.97 -33.93
C GLU A 213 -13.17 20.56 -34.52
N ARG A 214 -13.28 20.43 -35.85
CA ARG A 214 -13.46 19.13 -36.52
C ARG A 214 -12.17 18.30 -36.60
N LEU A 215 -11.02 18.97 -36.57
CA LEU A 215 -9.70 18.36 -36.44
C LEU A 215 -9.32 18.07 -34.98
N GLY A 216 -10.10 18.57 -34.01
CA GLY A 216 -9.77 18.44 -32.59
C GLY A 216 -8.59 19.32 -32.15
N LEU A 217 -8.27 20.35 -32.94
CA LEU A 217 -7.24 21.33 -32.62
C LEU A 217 -7.76 22.27 -31.54
N LYS A 218 -6.93 22.56 -30.54
CA LYS A 218 -7.23 23.46 -29.44
C LYS A 218 -6.94 24.92 -29.78
N SER A 219 -6.05 25.16 -30.74
CA SER A 219 -5.65 26.49 -31.18
C SER A 219 -5.97 26.73 -32.66
N THR A 220 -6.57 27.89 -32.95
CA THR A 220 -6.81 28.38 -34.31
C THR A 220 -5.52 28.74 -35.05
N ASP A 221 -4.42 28.91 -34.31
CA ASP A 221 -3.11 29.30 -34.85
C ASP A 221 -2.26 28.08 -35.26
N SER A 222 -2.75 26.85 -35.01
CA SER A 222 -2.04 25.61 -35.35
C SER A 222 -1.93 25.37 -36.87
N ILE A 223 -2.79 26.02 -37.68
CA ILE A 223 -2.75 25.99 -39.15
C ILE A 223 -2.70 27.44 -39.66
N THR A 224 -1.62 27.78 -40.36
CA THR A 224 -1.38 29.12 -40.92
C THR A 224 -2.10 29.33 -42.26
N ASP A 225 -2.20 30.57 -42.72
CA ASP A 225 -2.74 30.88 -44.05
C ASP A 225 -1.90 30.21 -45.16
N GLU A 226 -0.57 30.17 -45.03
CA GLU A 226 0.27 29.48 -46.01
C GLU A 226 0.08 27.95 -45.99
N ASP A 227 -0.27 27.35 -44.86
CA ASP A 227 -0.64 25.92 -44.82
C ASP A 227 -1.91 25.65 -45.63
N ARG A 228 -2.87 26.58 -45.57
CA ARG A 228 -4.12 26.50 -46.36
C ARG A 228 -3.84 26.59 -47.85
N ASP A 229 -2.94 27.48 -48.25
CA ASP A 229 -2.55 27.64 -49.65
C ASP A 229 -1.86 26.37 -50.21
N GLU A 230 -0.94 25.77 -49.44
CA GLU A 230 -0.26 24.53 -49.86
C GLU A 230 -1.23 23.34 -49.94
N TYR A 231 -2.14 23.22 -48.97
CA TYR A 231 -3.23 22.25 -49.00
C TYR A 231 -4.13 22.43 -50.23
N GLU A 232 -4.49 23.68 -50.56
CA GLU A 232 -5.33 24.00 -51.71
C GLU A 232 -4.66 23.59 -53.03
N GLN A 233 -3.37 23.87 -53.17
CA GLN A 233 -2.60 23.49 -54.36
C GLN A 233 -2.54 21.97 -54.52
N ALA A 234 -2.35 21.23 -53.42
CA ALA A 234 -2.39 19.78 -53.45
C ALA A 234 -3.78 19.25 -53.84
N MET A 235 -4.85 19.80 -53.27
CA MET A 235 -6.21 19.41 -53.64
C MET A 235 -6.50 19.71 -55.12
N LYS A 236 -6.09 20.88 -55.63
CA LYS A 236 -6.22 21.23 -57.05
C LYS A 236 -5.47 20.26 -57.96
N LYS A 237 -4.29 19.79 -57.57
CA LYS A 237 -3.54 18.76 -58.32
C LYS A 237 -4.27 17.42 -58.30
N LEU A 238 -4.76 17.01 -57.12
CA LEU A 238 -5.50 15.77 -56.93
C LEU A 238 -6.78 15.73 -57.78
N MET A 239 -7.47 16.87 -57.89
CA MET A 239 -8.72 16.99 -58.65
C MET A 239 -8.54 17.11 -60.17
N LYS A 240 -7.32 17.30 -60.69
CA LYS A 240 -7.08 17.26 -62.15
C LYS A 240 -7.31 15.87 -62.74
N GLN A 241 -7.11 14.82 -61.95
CA GLN A 241 -7.31 13.42 -62.34
C GLN A 241 -7.90 12.63 -61.17
N PRO A 242 -9.20 12.83 -60.86
CA PRO A 242 -9.79 12.23 -59.70
C PRO A 242 -9.91 10.72 -59.88
N LYS A 243 -9.26 9.95 -59.00
CA LYS A 243 -9.33 8.49 -58.98
C LYS A 243 -9.39 8.00 -57.54
N GLN A 244 -10.17 6.95 -57.29
CA GLN A 244 -10.21 6.32 -55.98
C GLN A 244 -8.82 5.85 -55.57
N GLY A 245 -8.40 6.22 -54.37
CA GLY A 245 -7.07 5.94 -53.82
C GLY A 245 -5.96 6.87 -54.31
N ALA A 246 -6.25 7.87 -55.14
CA ALA A 246 -5.28 8.91 -55.49
C ALA A 246 -4.88 9.69 -54.23
N LYS A 247 -3.60 10.03 -54.13
CA LYS A 247 -3.02 10.76 -53.00
C LYS A 247 -2.18 11.92 -53.49
N GLU A 248 -2.25 13.04 -52.78
CA GLU A 248 -1.35 14.18 -52.97
C GLU A 248 -0.80 14.63 -51.62
N GLN A 249 0.49 14.88 -51.56
CA GLN A 249 1.17 15.36 -50.35
C GLN A 249 1.42 16.86 -50.44
N TRP A 250 1.30 17.56 -49.32
CA TRP A 250 1.67 18.96 -49.18
C TRP A 250 2.56 19.13 -47.94
N SER A 251 3.36 20.19 -47.94
CA SER A 251 4.24 20.53 -46.82
C SER A 251 4.57 22.02 -46.87
N ASN A 252 4.48 22.68 -45.73
CA ASN A 252 4.89 24.08 -45.58
C ASN A 252 6.20 24.15 -44.78
N ARG A 253 7.23 24.71 -45.41
CA ARG A 253 8.56 24.84 -44.79
C ARG A 253 8.63 25.88 -43.68
N LYS A 254 7.70 26.84 -43.64
CA LYS A 254 7.69 27.93 -42.65
C LYS A 254 7.09 27.46 -41.32
N SER A 255 5.95 26.80 -41.36
CA SER A 255 5.27 26.23 -40.18
C SER A 255 5.84 24.87 -39.77
N GLY A 256 6.48 24.16 -40.71
CA GLY A 256 6.87 22.76 -40.53
C GLY A 256 5.72 21.77 -40.69
N ASN A 257 4.49 22.26 -40.91
CA ASN A 257 3.31 21.43 -41.05
C ASN A 257 3.31 20.69 -42.40
N SER A 258 2.73 19.51 -42.42
CA SER A 258 2.62 18.72 -43.65
C SER A 258 1.39 17.82 -43.61
N GLY A 259 1.04 17.23 -44.75
CA GLY A 259 -0.10 16.33 -44.79
C GLY A 259 -0.28 15.60 -46.11
N VAL A 260 -1.20 14.64 -46.11
CA VAL A 260 -1.56 13.83 -47.27
C VAL A 260 -3.06 13.86 -47.46
N ILE A 261 -3.51 14.17 -48.67
CA ILE A 261 -4.91 14.17 -49.07
C ILE A 261 -5.16 12.93 -49.91
N THR A 262 -6.14 12.11 -49.53
CA THR A 262 -6.51 10.87 -50.23
C THR A 262 -7.97 10.90 -50.67
N ILE A 263 -8.27 10.56 -51.93
CA ILE A 263 -9.65 10.29 -52.37
C ILE A 263 -10.04 8.89 -51.92
N LYS A 264 -10.88 8.77 -50.89
CA LYS A 264 -11.32 7.49 -50.33
C LYS A 264 -12.41 6.85 -51.17
N ALA A 265 -13.38 7.65 -51.62
CA ALA A 265 -14.54 7.17 -52.37
C ALA A 265 -15.00 8.19 -53.41
N LEU A 266 -15.56 7.67 -54.50
CA LEU A 266 -16.29 8.41 -55.52
C LEU A 266 -17.70 7.81 -55.57
N ALA A 267 -18.73 8.63 -55.38
CA ALA A 267 -20.12 8.21 -55.38
C ALA A 267 -20.93 9.10 -56.33
N MET A 268 -21.91 8.52 -57.04
CA MET A 268 -22.95 9.31 -57.70
C MET A 268 -24.14 9.43 -56.75
N GLN A 269 -24.50 10.66 -56.38
CA GLN A 269 -25.71 10.93 -55.60
C GLN A 269 -26.60 11.89 -56.39
N GLY A 270 -27.81 11.45 -56.76
CA GLY A 270 -28.78 12.31 -57.46
C GLY A 270 -28.32 12.83 -58.83
N GLY A 271 -27.38 12.15 -59.51
CA GLY A 271 -26.81 12.59 -60.79
C GLY A 271 -25.58 13.52 -60.65
N VAL A 272 -25.17 13.83 -59.42
CA VAL A 272 -24.03 14.67 -59.06
C VAL A 272 -22.88 13.78 -58.58
N GLN A 273 -21.65 14.08 -58.99
CA GLN A 273 -20.47 13.31 -58.59
C GLN A 273 -19.93 13.80 -57.26
N CYS A 274 -19.99 12.95 -56.24
CA CYS A 274 -19.50 13.22 -54.90
C CYS A 274 -18.16 12.51 -54.62
N TYR A 275 -17.29 13.20 -53.91
CA TYR A 275 -15.94 12.79 -53.55
C TYR A 275 -15.82 12.78 -52.03
N GLN A 276 -15.30 11.69 -51.48
CA GLN A 276 -14.93 11.59 -50.07
C GLN A 276 -13.42 11.70 -49.94
N PHE A 277 -12.95 12.73 -49.24
CA PHE A 277 -11.54 12.96 -48.98
C PHE A 277 -11.18 12.58 -47.55
N VAL A 278 -9.99 12.02 -47.38
CA VAL A 278 -9.33 11.84 -46.09
C VAL A 278 -8.06 12.66 -46.12
N SER A 279 -7.96 13.61 -45.21
CA SER A 279 -6.82 14.52 -45.08
C SER A 279 -6.12 14.26 -43.77
N ASP A 280 -4.89 13.76 -43.85
CA ASP A 280 -3.99 13.58 -42.73
C ASP A 280 -3.11 14.83 -42.59
N PHE A 281 -3.08 15.42 -41.40
CA PHE A 281 -2.32 16.61 -41.04
C PHE A 281 -1.28 16.24 -39.99
N VAL A 282 -0.06 16.74 -40.15
CA VAL A 282 1.03 16.65 -39.19
C VAL A 282 1.37 18.06 -38.77
N ILE A 283 1.02 18.39 -37.53
CA ILE A 283 1.32 19.69 -36.92
C ILE A 283 2.68 19.60 -36.22
N ALA A 284 3.62 20.44 -36.61
CA ALA A 284 5.01 20.33 -36.18
C ALA A 284 5.27 20.91 -34.77
N GLU A 285 4.59 21.99 -34.43
CA GLU A 285 4.83 22.80 -33.23
C GLU A 285 3.51 23.33 -32.64
N GLY A 286 3.52 23.71 -31.35
CA GLY A 286 2.35 24.20 -30.63
C GLY A 286 1.63 23.14 -29.79
N GLU A 287 0.50 23.53 -29.18
CA GLU A 287 -0.28 22.66 -28.28
C GLU A 287 -0.92 21.48 -29.02
N ASP A 288 -1.14 21.62 -30.32
CA ASP A 288 -1.75 20.61 -31.18
C ASP A 288 -0.71 19.78 -31.94
N LYS A 289 0.55 19.77 -31.51
CA LYS A 289 1.61 18.98 -32.16
C LYS A 289 1.22 17.50 -32.24
N GLY A 290 1.24 16.94 -33.45
CA GLY A 290 0.89 15.55 -33.69
C GLY A 290 0.19 15.32 -35.03
N GLU A 291 -0.32 14.09 -35.20
CA GLU A 291 -1.09 13.68 -36.37
C GLU A 291 -2.58 13.87 -36.13
N HIS A 292 -3.27 14.48 -37.08
CA HIS A 292 -4.71 14.74 -37.06
C HIS A 292 -5.33 14.30 -38.38
N GLN A 293 -6.55 13.77 -38.34
CA GLN A 293 -7.22 13.28 -39.53
C GLN A 293 -8.60 13.90 -39.66
N LEU A 294 -8.92 14.35 -40.88
CA LEU A 294 -10.22 14.88 -41.23
C LEU A 294 -10.79 14.14 -42.44
N THR A 295 -12.05 13.70 -42.32
CA THR A 295 -12.81 13.19 -43.47
C THR A 295 -13.80 14.25 -43.92
N THR A 296 -13.76 14.61 -45.20
CA THR A 296 -14.69 15.56 -45.82
C THR A 296 -15.38 14.95 -47.03
N GLU A 297 -16.56 15.46 -47.35
CA GLU A 297 -17.33 15.06 -48.53
C GLU A 297 -17.69 16.31 -49.33
N ALA A 298 -17.53 16.25 -50.65
CA ALA A 298 -17.84 17.33 -51.58
C ALA A 298 -18.51 16.78 -52.83
N CYS A 299 -19.52 17.48 -53.36
CA CYS A 299 -20.21 17.08 -54.58
C CYS A 299 -20.05 18.15 -55.67
N ASP A 300 -19.82 17.70 -56.90
CA ASP A 300 -19.61 18.52 -58.08
C ASP A 300 -20.93 18.66 -58.84
N ASN A 301 -21.59 19.82 -58.65
CA ASN A 301 -22.84 20.20 -59.32
C ASN A 301 -22.59 20.63 -60.76
#